data_AF-C3VJ66-F1
#
_entry.id   AF-C3VJ66-F1
#
_cell.length_a   1.000
_cell.length_b   1.000
_cell.length_c   1.000
_cell.angle_alpha   90.00
_cell.angle_beta   90.00
_cell.angle_gamma   90.00
#
_symmetry.space_group_name_H-M   'P 1'
#
loop_
_entity.id
_entity.type
_entity.pdbx_description
1 polymer ?
#
loop_
_entity_poly.entity_id
_entity_poly.type
_entity_poly.pdbx_seq_one_letter_code
_entity_poly.pdbx_strand_id
1 'polypeptide(L)'
;NTTLCMASAVTAYYEAFGSDAPPPTYDDIPEAETHLVWGANPAATHPVLFRWIQASADENGSELVVVDPVESETADVACQHVAPDPGTDLALARAVLARLVETDRIDEAFVDEHTEGFDALLDELPDPRAAAATASVRFEVVEKLAAAFERRTLVYWGMGVNQSTQGTDTARALIDLCLASGNLGPGSGPFSLTGQANS
;
A
#
# COMPACT_ATOMS: atom_id res chain seq x y z
N ASN A 1 -17.58 15.92 4.30
CA ASN A 1 -16.50 16.84 3.86
C ASN A 1 -15.49 15.98 3.12
N THR A 2 -15.71 15.78 1.82
CA THR A 2 -14.91 14.88 0.96
C THR A 2 -13.51 15.44 0.71
N THR A 3 -13.36 16.78 0.72
CA THR A 3 -12.09 17.48 0.58
C THR A 3 -11.07 17.09 1.64
N LEU A 4 -11.47 16.97 2.91
CA LEU A 4 -10.56 16.52 3.98
C LEU A 4 -10.31 15.00 3.98
N CYS A 5 -11.12 14.24 3.25
CA CYS A 5 -11.13 12.77 3.28
C CYS A 5 -10.19 12.18 2.21
N MET A 6 -10.20 12.80 1.03
CA MET A 6 -9.61 12.24 -0.18
C MET A 6 -8.45 13.08 -0.75
N ALA A 7 -8.22 14.32 -0.30
CA ALA A 7 -7.26 15.22 -0.94
C ALA A 7 -5.85 14.63 -1.08
N SER A 8 -5.37 13.91 -0.07
CA SER A 8 -4.07 13.24 -0.09
C SER A 8 -3.98 12.16 -1.17
N ALA A 9 -4.98 11.25 -1.20
CA ALA A 9 -5.05 10.19 -2.22
C ALA A 9 -5.26 10.74 -3.63
N VAL A 10 -6.16 11.73 -3.78
CA VAL A 10 -6.42 12.40 -5.06
C VAL A 10 -5.17 13.09 -5.59
N THR A 11 -4.43 13.81 -4.74
CA THR A 11 -3.19 14.46 -5.14
C THR A 11 -2.14 13.43 -5.54
N ALA A 12 -2.02 12.33 -4.78
CA ALA A 12 -1.08 11.26 -5.10
C ALA A 12 -1.43 10.58 -6.44
N TYR A 13 -2.70 10.27 -6.70
CA TYR A 13 -3.13 9.69 -7.98
C TYR A 13 -2.97 10.67 -9.15
N TYR A 14 -3.32 11.95 -8.99
CA TYR A 14 -3.14 12.93 -10.06
C TYR A 14 -1.68 13.07 -10.47
N GLU A 15 -0.77 13.05 -9.50
CA GLU A 15 0.65 13.16 -9.80
C GLU A 15 1.23 11.89 -10.40
N ALA A 16 0.75 10.71 -10.00
CA ALA A 16 1.23 9.44 -10.54
C ALA A 16 0.60 9.08 -11.91
N PHE A 17 -0.69 9.37 -12.10
CA PHE A 17 -1.48 8.85 -13.23
C PHE A 17 -2.22 9.92 -14.04
N GLY A 18 -2.20 11.18 -13.61
CA GLY A 18 -2.99 12.25 -14.24
C GLY A 18 -4.51 12.11 -14.05
N SER A 19 -4.96 11.25 -13.13
CA SER A 19 -6.36 10.96 -12.81
C SER A 19 -6.56 10.89 -11.30
N ASP A 20 -7.75 11.16 -10.78
CA ASP A 20 -8.07 11.07 -9.34
C ASP A 20 -8.58 9.70 -8.87
N ALA A 21 -8.82 8.78 -9.80
CA ALA A 21 -9.38 7.47 -9.50
C ALA A 21 -8.29 6.40 -9.33
N PRO A 22 -8.50 5.42 -8.43
CA PRO A 22 -7.65 4.23 -8.35
C PRO A 22 -7.68 3.47 -9.68
N PRO A 23 -6.55 2.92 -10.16
CA PRO A 23 -6.53 2.00 -11.30
C PRO A 23 -7.33 0.70 -11.07
N PRO A 24 -7.26 0.05 -9.88
CA PRO A 24 -8.00 -1.19 -9.63
C PRO A 24 -9.52 -1.01 -9.53
N THR A 25 -10.22 -2.12 -9.75
CA THR A 25 -11.67 -2.28 -9.62
C THR A 25 -12.00 -3.39 -8.61
N TYR A 26 -13.28 -3.56 -8.27
CA TYR A 26 -13.68 -4.67 -7.40
C TYR A 26 -13.52 -6.04 -8.06
N ASP A 27 -13.46 -6.11 -9.39
CA ASP A 27 -13.23 -7.35 -10.13
C ASP A 27 -11.78 -7.85 -9.98
N ASP A 28 -10.87 -7.01 -9.50
CA ASP A 28 -9.49 -7.38 -9.21
C ASP A 28 -9.34 -8.13 -7.87
N ILE A 29 -10.29 -7.98 -6.95
CA ILE A 29 -10.17 -8.57 -5.60
C ILE A 29 -9.96 -10.09 -5.64
N PRO A 30 -10.74 -10.88 -6.41
CA PRO A 30 -10.56 -12.33 -6.48
C PRO A 30 -9.26 -12.78 -7.18
N GLU A 31 -8.61 -11.89 -7.93
CA GLU A 31 -7.37 -12.18 -8.67
C GLU A 31 -6.10 -11.90 -7.86
N ALA A 32 -6.23 -11.18 -6.74
CA ALA A 32 -5.11 -10.84 -5.88
C ALA A 32 -4.62 -12.05 -5.08
N GLU A 33 -3.29 -12.15 -4.95
CA GLU A 33 -2.63 -13.13 -4.10
C GLU A 33 -2.25 -12.53 -2.74
N THR A 34 -2.01 -11.22 -2.67
CA THR A 34 -1.77 -10.53 -1.41
C THR A 34 -2.69 -9.32 -1.29
N HIS A 35 -3.45 -9.27 -0.21
CA HIS A 35 -4.22 -8.11 0.20
C HIS A 35 -3.44 -7.37 1.28
N LEU A 36 -2.84 -6.22 0.94
CA LEU A 36 -2.11 -5.38 1.87
C LEU A 36 -2.96 -4.18 2.29
N VAL A 37 -3.45 -4.18 3.53
CA VAL A 37 -4.22 -3.06 4.08
C VAL A 37 -3.31 -2.18 4.92
N TRP A 38 -3.24 -0.89 4.60
CA TRP A 38 -2.37 0.08 5.26
C TRP A 38 -3.16 1.27 5.83
N GLY A 39 -3.12 1.44 7.15
CA GLY A 39 -3.77 2.56 7.84
C GLY A 39 -5.28 2.62 7.58
N ALA A 40 -5.94 1.47 7.54
CA ALA A 40 -7.38 1.36 7.28
C ALA A 40 -7.99 0.16 8.02
N ASN A 41 -9.27 0.31 8.38
CA ASN A 41 -10.09 -0.76 8.95
C ASN A 41 -11.33 -1.03 8.08
N PRO A 42 -11.17 -1.70 6.91
CA PRO A 42 -12.28 -2.05 6.03
C PRO A 42 -13.33 -2.95 6.68
N ALA A 43 -12.99 -3.77 7.69
CA ALA A 43 -13.99 -4.55 8.43
C ALA A 43 -15.09 -3.66 9.04
N ALA A 44 -14.70 -2.52 9.63
CA ALA A 44 -15.64 -1.57 10.21
C ALA A 44 -16.18 -0.55 9.19
N THR A 45 -15.35 -0.10 8.24
CA THR A 45 -15.66 1.04 7.38
C THR A 45 -16.22 0.66 6.00
N HIS A 46 -15.89 -0.53 5.50
CA HIS A 46 -16.30 -1.04 4.20
C HIS A 46 -16.71 -2.54 4.30
N PRO A 47 -17.67 -2.90 5.18
CA PRO A 47 -17.90 -4.30 5.57
C PRO A 47 -18.29 -5.23 4.41
N VAL A 48 -18.93 -4.71 3.35
CA VAL A 48 -19.25 -5.51 2.15
C VAL A 48 -17.99 -5.82 1.35
N LEU A 49 -17.17 -4.80 1.09
CA LEU A 49 -15.88 -4.95 0.40
C LEU A 49 -14.95 -5.88 1.19
N PHE A 50 -14.92 -5.71 2.52
CA PHE A 50 -14.08 -6.53 3.39
C PHE A 50 -14.44 -8.02 3.33
N ARG A 51 -15.73 -8.36 3.17
CA ARG A 51 -16.12 -9.77 2.97
C ARG A 51 -15.52 -10.37 1.70
N TRP A 52 -15.38 -9.57 0.64
CA TRP A 52 -14.75 -10.02 -0.61
C TRP A 52 -13.24 -10.16 -0.45
N ILE A 53 -12.60 -9.19 0.22
CA ILE A 53 -11.18 -9.25 0.56
C ILE A 53 -10.88 -10.50 1.42
N GLN A 54 -11.66 -10.72 2.48
CA GLN A 54 -11.48 -11.88 3.36
C GLN A 54 -11.71 -13.20 2.62
N ALA A 55 -12.78 -13.31 1.82
CA ALA A 55 -13.04 -14.51 1.04
C ALA A 55 -11.90 -14.81 0.05
N SER A 56 -11.34 -13.79 -0.59
CA SER A 56 -10.19 -13.94 -1.49
C SER A 56 -8.91 -14.32 -0.73
N ALA A 57 -8.66 -13.71 0.43
CA ALA A 57 -7.51 -14.01 1.27
C ALA A 57 -7.56 -15.42 1.89
N ASP A 58 -8.75 -16.01 2.06
CA ASP A 58 -8.96 -17.37 2.57
C ASP A 58 -8.73 -18.46 1.50
N GLU A 59 -8.61 -18.09 0.21
CA GLU A 59 -8.25 -19.03 -0.86
C GLU A 59 -6.80 -19.52 -0.69
N ASN A 60 -6.54 -20.76 -1.12
CA ASN A 60 -5.23 -21.38 -0.94
C ASN A 60 -4.13 -20.60 -1.68
N GLY A 61 -3.17 -20.07 -0.93
CA GLY A 61 -2.02 -19.33 -1.48
C GLY A 61 -2.22 -17.82 -1.55
N SER A 62 -3.36 -17.32 -1.07
CA SER A 62 -3.60 -15.90 -0.86
C SER A 62 -3.40 -15.50 0.61
N GLU A 63 -3.21 -14.21 0.87
CA GLU A 63 -3.00 -13.70 2.22
C GLU A 63 -3.55 -12.29 2.46
N LEU A 64 -3.87 -11.99 3.73
CA LEU A 64 -4.24 -10.66 4.22
C LEU A 64 -3.17 -10.16 5.20
N VAL A 65 -2.48 -9.09 4.84
CA VAL A 65 -1.47 -8.41 5.66
C VAL A 65 -1.99 -7.03 6.03
N VAL A 66 -1.87 -6.66 7.30
CA VAL A 66 -2.36 -5.37 7.83
C VAL A 66 -1.21 -4.58 8.45
N VAL A 67 -1.04 -3.33 8.00
CA VAL A 67 -0.15 -2.34 8.58
C VAL A 67 -1.00 -1.28 9.27
N ASP A 68 -1.08 -1.33 10.60
CA ASP A 68 -1.89 -0.42 11.40
C ASP A 68 -1.30 -0.33 12.82
N PRO A 69 -1.05 0.85 13.41
CA PRO A 69 -0.61 0.96 14.80
C PRO A 69 -1.60 0.35 15.80
N VAL A 70 -2.88 0.19 15.42
CA VAL A 70 -3.95 -0.37 16.26
C VAL A 70 -4.29 -1.78 15.79
N GLU A 71 -4.48 -2.68 16.75
CA GLU A 71 -5.08 -4.00 16.52
C GLU A 71 -6.59 -3.80 16.25
N SER A 72 -6.90 -3.53 14.98
CA SER A 72 -8.26 -3.29 14.49
C SER A 72 -8.98 -4.60 14.13
N GLU A 73 -10.31 -4.55 13.94
CA GLU A 73 -11.08 -5.72 13.47
C GLU A 73 -10.54 -6.33 12.17
N THR A 74 -9.90 -5.51 11.32
CA THR A 74 -9.23 -6.00 10.11
C THR A 74 -7.91 -6.71 10.44
N ALA A 75 -7.15 -6.19 11.41
CA ALA A 75 -5.90 -6.80 11.88
C ALA A 75 -6.15 -8.13 12.62
N ASP A 76 -7.24 -8.25 13.38
CA ASP A 76 -7.60 -9.44 14.15
C ASP A 76 -7.71 -10.72 13.31
N VAL A 77 -8.06 -10.58 12.04
CA VAL A 77 -8.24 -11.71 11.10
C VAL A 77 -7.13 -11.81 10.05
N ALA A 78 -6.14 -10.92 10.11
CA ALA A 78 -5.01 -10.93 9.18
C ALA A 78 -4.01 -12.04 9.54
N CYS A 79 -3.37 -12.63 8.53
CA CYS A 79 -2.29 -13.60 8.77
C CYS A 79 -1.05 -12.91 9.38
N GLN A 80 -0.88 -11.61 9.12
CA GLN A 80 0.18 -10.80 9.67
C GLN A 80 -0.33 -9.38 9.98
N HIS A 81 -0.08 -8.94 11.22
CA HIS A 81 -0.26 -7.55 11.66
C HIS A 81 1.11 -6.90 11.91
N VAL A 82 1.32 -5.74 11.30
CA VAL A 82 2.48 -4.88 11.47
C VAL A 82 2.02 -3.60 12.15
N ALA A 83 2.52 -3.34 13.35
CA ALA A 83 2.17 -2.17 14.14
C ALA A 83 3.35 -1.18 14.18
N PRO A 84 3.47 -0.26 13.20
CA PRO A 84 4.45 0.82 13.29
C PRO A 84 4.06 1.85 14.35
N ASP A 85 5.01 2.67 14.79
CA ASP A 85 4.71 3.82 15.64
C ASP A 85 3.79 4.83 14.89
N PRO A 86 2.79 5.45 15.53
CA PRO A 86 1.89 6.38 14.87
C PRO A 86 2.62 7.53 14.15
N GLY A 87 2.28 7.79 12.89
CA GLY A 87 2.86 8.86 12.07
C GLY A 87 4.18 8.48 11.38
N THR A 88 4.60 7.22 11.44
CA THR A 88 5.84 6.72 10.82
C THR A 88 5.61 5.92 9.54
N ASP A 89 4.38 5.91 9.03
CA ASP A 89 3.97 5.18 7.81
C ASP A 89 4.86 5.46 6.61
N LEU A 90 5.18 6.73 6.34
CA LEU A 90 6.07 7.11 5.25
C LEU A 90 7.47 6.49 5.40
N ALA A 91 8.00 6.44 6.62
CA ALA A 91 9.31 5.83 6.87
C ALA A 91 9.27 4.33 6.58
N LEU A 92 8.21 3.64 7.03
CA LEU A 92 8.04 2.22 6.75
C LEU A 92 7.83 1.94 5.25
N ALA A 93 6.98 2.71 4.55
CA ALA A 93 6.75 2.54 3.12
C ALA A 93 8.04 2.77 2.31
N ARG A 94 8.81 3.82 2.62
CA ARG A 94 10.12 4.08 1.99
C ARG A 94 11.15 3.01 2.35
N ALA A 95 11.10 2.43 3.54
CA ALA A 95 11.96 1.29 3.90
C ALA A 95 11.67 0.06 3.03
N VAL A 96 10.38 -0.23 2.77
CA VAL A 96 9.97 -1.33 1.90
C VAL A 96 10.41 -1.06 0.46
N LEU A 97 10.22 0.15 -0.05
CA LEU A 97 10.62 0.51 -1.40
C LEU A 97 12.14 0.42 -1.60
N ALA A 98 12.91 0.99 -0.65
CA ALA A 98 14.36 0.85 -0.64
C ALA A 98 14.80 -0.62 -0.57
N ARG A 99 14.04 -1.46 0.15
CA ARG A 99 14.33 -2.89 0.20
C ARG A 99 14.06 -3.60 -1.12
N LEU A 100 13.01 -3.24 -1.85
CA LEU A 100 12.74 -3.78 -3.20
C LEU A 100 13.92 -3.48 -4.13
N VAL A 101 14.42 -2.24 -4.11
CA VAL A 101 15.59 -1.81 -4.89
C VAL A 101 16.85 -2.56 -4.47
N GLU A 102 17.17 -2.64 -3.17
CA GLU A 102 18.37 -3.32 -2.65
C GLU A 102 18.42 -4.82 -3.00
N THR A 103 17.28 -5.41 -3.37
CA THR A 103 17.15 -6.85 -3.63
C THR A 103 16.75 -7.20 -5.05
N ASP A 104 16.85 -6.25 -5.98
CA ASP A 104 16.53 -6.45 -7.40
C ASP A 104 15.10 -7.00 -7.61
N ARG A 105 14.15 -6.56 -6.76
CA ARG A 105 12.71 -6.92 -6.82
C ARG A 105 11.86 -5.85 -7.48
N ILE A 106 12.49 -5.06 -8.35
CA ILE A 106 11.87 -4.04 -9.18
C ILE A 106 11.58 -4.67 -10.55
N ASP A 107 10.43 -4.33 -11.14
CA ASP A 107 10.16 -4.63 -12.54
C ASP A 107 10.86 -3.57 -13.41
N GLU A 108 12.16 -3.78 -13.69
CA GLU A 108 12.99 -2.84 -14.45
C GLU A 108 12.38 -2.50 -15.82
N ALA A 109 11.79 -3.49 -16.51
CA ALA A 109 11.19 -3.28 -17.82
C ALA A 109 9.94 -2.39 -17.73
N PHE A 110 9.08 -2.63 -16.73
CA PHE A 110 7.92 -1.79 -16.49
C PHE A 110 8.33 -0.36 -16.12
N VAL A 111 9.31 -0.22 -15.21
CA VAL A 111 9.82 1.08 -14.77
C VAL A 111 10.38 1.88 -15.95
N ASP A 112 11.21 1.26 -16.79
CA ASP A 112 11.84 1.91 -17.95
C ASP A 112 10.82 2.33 -19.02
N GLU A 113 9.77 1.52 -19.24
CA GLU A 113 8.80 1.77 -20.32
C GLU A 113 7.62 2.66 -19.89
N HIS A 114 7.26 2.66 -18.60
CA HIS A 114 5.98 3.20 -18.14
C HIS A 114 6.08 4.22 -17.00
N THR A 115 7.28 4.55 -16.53
CA THR A 115 7.46 5.51 -15.43
C THR A 115 8.44 6.62 -15.78
N GLU A 116 8.38 7.73 -15.04
CA GLU A 116 9.34 8.82 -15.10
C GLU A 116 9.81 9.15 -13.68
N GLY A 117 11.03 9.69 -13.54
CA GLY A 117 11.52 10.15 -12.24
C GLY A 117 12.06 9.07 -11.30
N PHE A 118 12.13 7.81 -11.73
CA PHE A 118 12.64 6.70 -10.91
C PHE A 118 14.09 6.93 -10.43
N ASP A 119 15.00 7.37 -11.31
CA ASP A 119 16.39 7.67 -10.92
C ASP A 119 16.47 8.72 -9.79
N ALA A 120 15.65 9.77 -9.87
CA ALA A 120 15.60 10.81 -8.84
C ALA A 120 15.02 10.28 -7.52
N LEU A 121 14.03 9.38 -7.60
CA LEU A 121 13.48 8.68 -6.44
C LEU A 121 14.56 7.82 -5.76
N LEU A 122 15.39 7.11 -6.54
CA LEU A 122 16.49 6.29 -6.00
C LEU A 122 17.48 7.11 -5.18
N ASP A 123 17.84 8.32 -5.65
CA ASP A 123 18.75 9.23 -4.95
C ASP A 123 18.21 9.69 -3.58
N GLU A 124 16.89 9.66 -3.39
CA GLU A 124 16.23 10.06 -2.16
C GLU A 124 15.91 8.88 -1.22
N LEU A 125 16.07 7.63 -1.66
CA LEU A 125 15.71 6.48 -0.83
C LEU A 125 16.56 6.41 0.45
N PRO A 126 15.93 6.20 1.62
CA PRO A 126 16.67 6.07 2.87
C PRO A 126 17.38 4.72 2.95
N ASP A 127 18.32 4.60 3.89
CA ASP A 127 18.75 3.26 4.33
C ASP A 127 17.53 2.51 4.91
N PRO A 128 17.20 1.31 4.40
CA PRO A 128 15.96 0.64 4.76
C PRO A 128 15.95 0.17 6.22
N ARG A 129 17.12 -0.11 6.84
CA ARG A 129 17.20 -0.48 8.27
C ARG A 129 16.95 0.73 9.17
N ALA A 130 17.51 1.89 8.84
CA ALA A 130 17.30 3.12 9.59
C ALA A 130 15.85 3.61 9.50
N ALA A 131 15.23 3.49 8.32
CA ALA A 131 13.83 3.84 8.12
C ALA A 131 12.89 2.86 8.86
N ALA A 132 13.18 1.56 8.84
CA ALA A 132 12.45 0.57 9.65
C ALA A 132 12.52 0.88 11.17
N ALA A 133 13.71 1.25 11.65
CA ALA A 133 13.91 1.62 13.05
C ALA A 133 13.14 2.89 13.43
N THR A 134 12.99 3.84 12.51
CA THR A 134 12.15 5.05 12.72
C THR A 134 10.68 4.67 12.92
N ALA A 135 10.21 3.63 12.23
CA ALA A 135 8.86 3.10 12.39
C ALA A 135 8.71 2.13 13.58
N SER A 136 9.77 1.88 14.35
CA SER A 136 9.83 0.86 15.41
C SER A 136 9.47 -0.56 14.91
N VAL A 137 9.70 -0.82 13.61
CA VAL A 137 9.44 -2.10 12.97
C VAL A 137 10.74 -2.88 12.79
N ARG A 138 10.73 -4.18 13.12
CA ARG A 138 11.89 -5.05 12.91
C ARG A 138 12.19 -5.19 11.42
N PHE A 139 13.45 -5.21 11.04
CA PHE A 139 13.85 -5.25 9.63
C PHE A 139 13.35 -6.50 8.88
N GLU A 140 13.19 -7.64 9.58
CA GLU A 140 12.63 -8.85 8.98
C GLU A 140 11.17 -8.66 8.51
N VAL A 141 10.44 -7.71 9.11
CA VAL A 141 9.09 -7.36 8.68
C VAL A 141 9.14 -6.55 7.38
N VAL A 142 10.12 -5.65 7.22
CA VAL A 142 10.34 -4.91 5.96
C VAL A 142 10.65 -5.87 4.82
N GLU A 143 11.49 -6.89 5.08
CA GLU A 143 11.77 -7.95 4.11
C GLU A 143 10.49 -8.69 3.68
N LYS A 144 9.61 -9.04 4.62
CA LYS A 144 8.34 -9.71 4.31
C LYS A 144 7.39 -8.81 3.52
N LEU A 145 7.28 -7.54 3.89
CA LEU A 145 6.48 -6.57 3.14
C LEU A 145 7.02 -6.37 1.73
N ALA A 146 8.34 -6.35 1.54
CA ALA A 146 8.94 -6.30 0.22
C ALA A 146 8.61 -7.56 -0.59
N ALA A 147 8.69 -8.75 0.03
CA ALA A 147 8.37 -10.02 -0.63
C ALA A 147 6.90 -10.11 -1.07
N ALA A 148 5.97 -9.41 -0.40
CA ALA A 148 4.57 -9.36 -0.82
C ALA A 148 4.43 -8.84 -2.26
N PHE A 149 5.20 -7.81 -2.63
CA PHE A 149 5.14 -7.19 -3.95
C PHE A 149 5.70 -8.06 -5.09
N GLU A 150 6.32 -9.22 -4.80
CA GLU A 150 6.66 -10.23 -5.82
C GLU A 150 5.42 -11.00 -6.32
N ARG A 151 4.28 -10.86 -5.63
CA ARG A 151 2.99 -11.47 -5.95
C ARG A 151 2.01 -10.39 -6.41
N ARG A 152 0.90 -10.80 -7.04
CA ARG A 152 -0.21 -9.88 -7.38
C ARG A 152 -0.79 -9.27 -6.10
N THR A 153 -0.41 -8.03 -5.83
CA THR A 153 -0.69 -7.35 -4.56
C THR A 153 -1.63 -6.19 -4.76
N LEU A 154 -2.80 -6.23 -4.09
CA LEU A 154 -3.66 -5.07 -3.94
C LEU A 154 -3.31 -4.33 -2.65
N VAL A 155 -2.98 -3.04 -2.79
CA VAL A 155 -2.63 -2.17 -1.67
C VAL A 155 -3.81 -1.26 -1.35
N TYR A 156 -4.48 -1.54 -0.24
CA TYR A 156 -5.60 -0.75 0.24
C TYR A 156 -5.13 0.25 1.28
N TRP A 157 -5.55 1.50 1.19
CA TRP A 157 -5.38 2.46 2.29
C TRP A 157 -6.62 3.31 2.46
N GLY A 158 -6.69 4.03 3.58
CA GLY A 158 -7.83 4.88 3.90
C GLY A 158 -7.44 6.04 4.78
N MET A 159 -8.31 6.35 5.73
CA MET A 159 -8.21 7.57 6.53
C MET A 159 -7.00 7.66 7.44
N GLY A 160 -6.46 6.52 7.90
CA GLY A 160 -5.23 6.51 8.71
C GLY A 160 -4.04 7.09 7.95
N VAL A 161 -3.97 6.85 6.64
CA VAL A 161 -2.99 7.48 5.74
C VAL A 161 -3.43 8.89 5.36
N ASN A 162 -4.67 9.06 4.87
CA ASN A 162 -5.10 10.31 4.25
C ASN A 162 -5.11 11.53 5.19
N GLN A 163 -5.31 11.33 6.50
CA GLN A 163 -5.35 12.41 7.51
C GLN A 163 -4.04 12.59 8.27
N SER A 164 -2.98 11.87 7.89
CA SER A 164 -1.62 12.09 8.39
C SER A 164 -1.07 13.43 7.90
N THR A 165 -0.16 14.03 8.67
CA THR A 165 0.63 15.21 8.24
C THR A 165 1.48 14.94 7.01
N GLN A 166 1.80 13.67 6.75
CA GLN A 166 2.55 13.19 5.59
C GLN A 166 1.67 12.34 4.66
N GLY A 167 0.35 12.57 4.66
CA GLY A 167 -0.61 11.69 3.99
C GLY A 167 -0.40 11.60 2.47
N THR A 168 -0.14 12.71 1.80
CA THR A 168 0.13 12.72 0.35
C THR A 168 1.41 11.94 0.02
N ASP A 169 2.49 12.20 0.74
CA ASP A 169 3.78 11.54 0.53
C ASP A 169 3.70 10.04 0.84
N THR A 170 2.93 9.66 1.86
CA THR A 170 2.70 8.25 2.20
C THR A 170 1.89 7.56 1.11
N ALA A 171 0.81 8.18 0.61
CA ALA A 171 0.02 7.65 -0.48
C ALA A 171 0.86 7.51 -1.76
N ARG A 172 1.73 8.48 -2.07
CA ARG A 172 2.70 8.36 -3.17
C ARG A 172 3.65 7.20 -2.96
N ALA A 173 4.25 7.05 -1.78
CA ALA A 173 5.14 5.93 -1.50
C ALA A 173 4.43 4.57 -1.68
N LEU A 174 3.15 4.46 -1.33
CA LEU A 174 2.35 3.24 -1.58
C LEU A 174 2.10 3.01 -3.08
N ILE A 175 1.90 4.07 -3.86
CA ILE A 175 1.79 3.99 -5.32
C ILE A 175 3.15 3.62 -5.94
N ASP A 176 4.25 4.20 -5.45
CA ASP A 176 5.61 3.93 -5.90
C ASP A 176 5.98 2.47 -5.68
N LEU A 177 5.56 1.86 -4.57
CA LEU A 177 5.71 0.41 -4.35
C LEU A 177 5.05 -0.40 -5.47
N CYS A 178 3.83 -0.04 -5.87
CA CYS A 178 3.11 -0.71 -6.95
C CYS A 178 3.78 -0.48 -8.32
N LEU A 179 4.16 0.77 -8.62
CA LEU A 179 4.84 1.12 -9.87
C LEU A 179 6.18 0.40 -10.01
N ALA A 180 6.99 0.44 -8.96
CA ALA A 180 8.33 -0.11 -8.99
C ALA A 180 8.33 -1.65 -9.05
N SER A 181 7.31 -2.30 -8.50
CA SER A 181 7.15 -3.77 -8.57
C SER A 181 6.33 -4.26 -9.76
N GLY A 182 5.84 -3.38 -10.64
CA GLY A 182 4.96 -3.75 -11.76
C GLY A 182 3.55 -4.20 -11.34
N ASN A 183 3.14 -3.98 -10.09
CA ASN A 183 1.80 -4.27 -9.56
C ASN A 183 0.77 -3.24 -10.07
N LEU A 184 0.48 -3.28 -11.37
CA LEU A 184 -0.57 -2.48 -12.04
C LEU A 184 -1.41 -3.31 -13.02
N GLY A 185 -1.32 -4.64 -12.93
CA GLY A 185 -2.12 -5.59 -13.70
C GLY A 185 -3.34 -6.12 -12.93
N PRO A 186 -4.14 -7.01 -13.56
CA PRO A 186 -5.30 -7.63 -12.92
C PRO A 186 -4.94 -8.27 -11.57
N GLY A 187 -5.72 -7.95 -10.54
CA GLY A 187 -5.45 -8.44 -9.18
C GLY A 187 -4.34 -7.72 -8.43
N SER A 188 -3.87 -6.56 -8.92
CA SER A 188 -2.80 -5.81 -8.27
C SER A 188 -2.96 -4.30 -8.41
N GLY A 189 -2.33 -3.57 -7.50
CA GLY A 189 -2.17 -2.13 -7.60
C GLY A 189 -2.75 -1.31 -6.45
N PRO A 190 -2.59 0.02 -6.55
CA PRO A 190 -2.93 0.94 -5.48
C PRO A 190 -4.44 1.20 -5.46
N PHE A 191 -5.11 0.74 -4.40
CA PHE A 191 -6.57 0.75 -4.26
C PHE A 191 -7.05 1.49 -3.00
N SER A 192 -6.87 2.82 -2.98
CA SER A 192 -7.44 3.70 -1.95
C SER A 192 -8.95 3.45 -1.73
N LEU A 193 -9.34 3.28 -0.47
CA LEU A 193 -10.72 3.10 -0.04
C LEU A 193 -11.41 4.44 0.23
N THR A 194 -12.48 4.73 -0.51
CA THR A 194 -13.23 6.00 -0.40
C THR A 194 -14.40 5.88 0.56
N GLY A 195 -14.49 6.76 1.56
CA GLY A 195 -15.48 6.64 2.64
C GLY A 195 -16.94 7.03 2.33
N GLN A 196 -17.24 7.71 1.22
CA GLN A 196 -18.64 8.05 0.86
C GLN A 196 -19.02 7.47 -0.51
N ALA A 197 -20.22 6.89 -0.61
CA ALA A 197 -20.74 6.21 -1.80
C ALA A 197 -20.87 7.09 -3.06
N ASN A 198 -20.73 8.42 -2.93
CA ASN A 198 -20.71 9.38 -4.03
C ASN A 198 -19.87 10.61 -3.62
N SER A 199 -18.56 10.38 -3.43
CA SER A 199 -17.59 11.37 -2.98
C SER A 199 -17.27 12.42 -4.04
#